data_AF-A0A1H0RVT6-F1
#
_entry.id   AF-A0A1H0RVT6-F1
#
_cell.length_a   1.000
_cell.length_b   1.000
_cell.length_c   1.000
_cell.angle_alpha   90.00
_cell.angle_beta   90.00
_cell.angle_gamma   90.00
#
_symmetry.space_group_name_H-M   'P 1'
#
loop_
_entity.id
_entity.type
_entity.pdbx_description
1 polymer ?
#
loop_
_entity_poly.entity_id
_entity_poly.type
_entity_poly.pdbx_seq_one_letter_code
_entity_poly.pdbx_strand_id
1 'polypeptide(L)'
;MAQKACRFCGSTEKITKVKKRFSACEKCRPAVYAVLNTPDVVEQVWPLLQDRAILPQVRRIKIPWRTEIAEELEAKRFRTFDRESNKWYLVVSVFNEKPVELFVTSPRENDHRLQSSLANLTALTRLVSLMLRHLFIGEQITLEKIVTQLGRSSRQKNDLPDLVKNVLHDNYLEDEKTS
;
A
#
# COMPACT_ATOMS: atom_id res chain seq x y z
N MET A 1 30.55 -17.23 18.43
CA MET A 1 29.21 -17.83 18.25
C MET A 1 28.17 -16.81 18.70
N ALA A 2 27.27 -16.36 17.82
CA ALA A 2 26.22 -15.40 18.21
C ALA A 2 25.24 -16.06 19.18
N GLN A 3 25.12 -15.51 20.39
CA GLN A 3 24.17 -16.00 21.39
C GLN A 3 22.75 -15.78 20.88
N LYS A 4 21.95 -16.84 20.79
CA LYS A 4 20.54 -16.74 20.41
C LYS A 4 19.81 -15.99 21.53
N ALA A 5 19.30 -14.81 21.23
CA ALA A 5 18.49 -14.02 22.13
C ALA A 5 17.02 -14.04 21.68
N CYS A 6 16.11 -13.83 22.63
CA CYS A 6 14.70 -13.59 22.39
C CYS A 6 14.56 -12.27 21.63
N ARG A 7 13.90 -12.30 20.48
CA ARG A 7 13.64 -11.11 19.66
C ARG A 7 12.81 -10.05 20.38
N PHE A 8 12.05 -10.43 21.41
CA PHE A 8 11.05 -9.57 22.04
C PHE A 8 11.49 -8.96 23.37
N CYS A 9 12.29 -9.68 24.17
CA CYS A 9 12.73 -9.20 25.48
C CYS A 9 14.25 -9.24 25.68
N GLY A 10 15.02 -9.69 24.68
CA GLY A 10 16.49 -9.77 24.76
C GLY A 10 17.03 -10.90 25.65
N SER A 11 16.18 -11.63 26.38
CA SER A 11 16.62 -12.78 27.18
C SER A 11 17.39 -13.80 26.32
N THR A 12 18.46 -14.37 26.85
CA THR A 12 19.25 -15.43 26.21
C THR A 12 18.84 -16.83 26.67
N GLU A 13 17.86 -16.92 27.57
CA GLU A 13 17.45 -18.16 28.20
C GLU A 13 16.34 -18.87 27.41
N LYS A 14 16.50 -20.20 27.24
CA LYS A 14 15.47 -21.11 26.70
C LYS A 14 14.80 -20.61 25.42
N ILE A 15 15.63 -20.24 24.44
CA ILE A 15 15.17 -19.68 23.16
C ILE A 15 14.73 -20.78 22.21
N THR A 16 13.48 -20.69 21.77
CA THR A 16 12.87 -21.60 20.80
C THR A 16 12.34 -20.83 19.59
N LYS A 17 12.26 -21.51 18.44
CA LYS A 17 11.65 -20.93 17.24
C LYS A 17 10.13 -21.12 17.28
N VAL A 18 9.38 -20.02 17.16
CA VAL A 18 7.92 -20.03 17.01
C VAL A 18 7.57 -19.97 15.52
N LYS A 19 6.80 -20.96 15.04
CA LYS A 19 6.41 -21.12 13.61
C LYS A 19 7.58 -20.93 12.62
N LYS A 20 8.80 -21.35 13.02
CA LYS A 20 10.07 -21.17 12.27
C LYS A 20 10.47 -19.71 11.95
N ARG A 21 9.66 -18.69 12.28
CA ARG A 21 9.88 -17.26 11.95
C ARG A 21 10.58 -16.45 13.03
N PHE A 22 10.23 -16.66 14.30
CA PHE A 22 10.71 -15.81 15.40
C PHE A 22 11.41 -16.62 16.47
N SER A 23 12.52 -16.11 17.00
CA SER A 23 13.19 -16.64 18.20
C SER A 23 12.56 -15.98 19.44
N ALA A 24 11.93 -16.78 20.29
CA ALA A 24 11.28 -16.30 21.52
C ALA A 24 11.71 -17.14 22.73
N CYS A 25 11.87 -16.50 23.88
CA CYS A 25 12.02 -17.21 25.15
C CYS A 25 10.68 -17.81 25.61
N GLU A 26 10.76 -18.69 26.59
CA GLU A 26 9.60 -19.36 27.20
C GLU A 26 8.52 -18.37 27.69
N LYS A 27 8.92 -17.19 28.19
CA LYS A 27 7.99 -16.16 28.68
C LYS A 27 7.28 -15.39 27.56
N CYS A 28 7.99 -15.07 26.48
CA CYS A 28 7.41 -14.32 25.35
C CYS A 28 6.62 -15.22 24.39
N ARG A 29 6.93 -16.52 24.37
CA ARG A 29 6.32 -17.48 23.45
C ARG A 29 4.78 -17.52 23.53
N PRO A 30 4.13 -17.57 24.71
CA PRO A 30 2.67 -17.58 24.81
C PRO A 30 2.03 -16.30 24.23
N ALA A 31 2.61 -15.14 24.50
CA ALA A 31 2.11 -13.87 23.94
C ALA A 31 2.18 -13.85 22.41
N VAL A 32 3.33 -14.28 21.85
CA VAL A 32 3.50 -14.41 20.39
C VAL A 32 2.51 -15.43 19.82
N TYR A 33 2.28 -16.54 20.52
CA TYR A 33 1.36 -17.57 20.06
C TYR A 33 -0.10 -17.09 20.08
N ALA A 34 -0.52 -16.34 21.10
CA ALA A 34 -1.84 -15.75 21.20
C ALA A 34 -2.09 -14.75 20.06
N VAL A 35 -1.12 -13.86 19.79
CA VAL A 35 -1.23 -12.90 18.69
C VAL A 35 -1.27 -13.59 17.33
N LEU A 36 -0.49 -14.66 17.12
CA LEU A 36 -0.40 -15.35 15.83
C LEU A 36 -1.55 -16.31 15.51
N ASN A 37 -2.27 -16.79 16.52
CA ASN A 37 -3.30 -17.83 16.33
C ASN A 37 -4.69 -17.38 16.73
N THR A 38 -4.80 -16.38 17.62
CA THR A 38 -6.09 -15.87 18.12
C THR A 38 -6.07 -14.34 18.20
N PRO A 39 -5.81 -13.63 17.09
CA PRO A 39 -5.69 -12.17 17.09
C PRO A 39 -6.97 -11.48 17.60
N ASP A 40 -8.15 -11.99 17.22
CA ASP A 40 -9.44 -11.41 17.64
C ASP A 40 -9.63 -11.41 19.16
N VAL A 41 -9.18 -12.48 19.83
CA VAL A 41 -9.26 -12.60 21.29
C VAL A 41 -8.32 -11.59 21.96
N VAL A 42 -7.11 -11.43 21.42
CA VAL A 42 -6.16 -10.43 21.92
C VAL A 42 -6.73 -9.02 21.77
N GLU A 43 -7.38 -8.71 20.64
CA GLU A 43 -8.03 -7.42 20.42
C GLU A 43 -9.16 -7.13 21.40
N GLN A 44 -9.94 -8.15 21.77
CA GLN A 44 -11.04 -8.00 22.74
C GLN A 44 -10.54 -7.83 24.17
N VAL A 45 -9.50 -8.55 24.55
CA VAL A 45 -8.98 -8.56 25.92
C VAL A 45 -8.09 -7.35 26.19
N TRP A 46 -7.41 -6.81 25.18
CA TRP A 46 -6.43 -5.73 25.38
C TRP A 46 -6.99 -4.47 26.05
N PRO A 47 -8.14 -3.91 25.61
CA PRO A 47 -8.72 -2.71 26.23
C PRO A 47 -9.15 -2.93 27.69
N LEU A 48 -9.35 -4.18 28.12
CA LEU A 48 -9.73 -4.51 29.49
C LEU A 48 -8.52 -4.56 30.44
N LEU A 49 -7.33 -4.80 29.92
CA LEU A 49 -6.11 -5.00 30.72
C LEU A 49 -5.13 -3.82 30.65
N GLN A 50 -5.28 -2.92 29.67
CA GLN A 50 -4.33 -1.85 29.40
C GLN A 50 -5.05 -0.58 28.93
N ASP A 51 -4.75 0.55 29.57
CA ASP A 51 -5.29 1.88 29.21
C ASP A 51 -4.62 2.49 27.96
N ARG A 52 -3.69 1.77 27.31
CA ARG A 52 -2.96 2.24 26.12
C ARG A 52 -3.22 1.35 24.92
N ALA A 53 -3.50 1.95 23.77
CA ALA A 53 -3.58 1.23 22.49
C ALA A 53 -2.20 0.66 22.11
N ILE A 54 -2.10 -0.62 21.76
CA ILE A 54 -0.85 -1.24 21.21
C ILE A 54 -0.42 -0.56 19.92
N LEU A 55 -1.40 -0.08 19.16
CA LEU A 55 -1.20 0.55 17.87
C LEU A 55 -1.62 2.02 18.00
N PRO A 56 -0.82 3.00 17.53
CA PRO A 56 -1.26 4.38 17.44
C PRO A 56 -2.55 4.39 16.64
N GLN A 57 -3.65 4.84 17.28
CA GLN A 57 -5.04 4.70 16.85
C GLN A 57 -5.21 4.22 15.41
N VAL A 58 -5.41 2.93 15.22
CA VAL A 58 -5.91 2.41 13.95
C VAL A 58 -7.30 3.00 13.80
N ARG A 59 -7.44 4.07 13.01
CA ARG A 59 -8.72 4.35 12.37
C ARG A 59 -9.13 3.04 11.72
N ARG A 60 -10.16 2.39 12.26
CA ARG A 60 -10.70 1.11 11.79
C ARG A 60 -11.24 1.28 10.38
N ILE A 61 -10.35 1.37 9.41
CA ILE A 61 -10.67 0.98 8.07
C ILE A 61 -10.60 -0.52 8.14
N LYS A 62 -11.76 -1.17 8.29
CA LYS A 62 -11.90 -2.60 8.05
C LYS A 62 -11.60 -2.78 6.57
N ILE A 63 -10.33 -2.94 6.26
CA ILE A 63 -9.87 -3.28 4.93
C ILE A 63 -10.45 -4.67 4.65
N PRO A 64 -11.38 -4.83 3.69
CA PRO A 64 -11.98 -6.13 3.41
C PRO A 64 -10.89 -7.14 3.05
N TRP A 65 -11.08 -8.41 3.37
CA TRP A 65 -10.21 -9.44 2.83
C TRP A 65 -10.44 -9.53 1.32
N ARG A 66 -9.45 -9.01 0.56
CA ARG A 66 -9.22 -9.20 -0.88
C ARG A 66 -10.50 -9.48 -1.69
N THR A 67 -11.25 -8.43 -1.96
CA THR A 67 -12.47 -8.53 -2.79
C THR A 67 -12.09 -8.48 -4.27
N GLU A 68 -12.57 -9.43 -5.07
CA GLU A 68 -12.42 -9.38 -6.52
C GLU A 68 -13.29 -8.28 -7.11
N ILE A 69 -12.69 -7.48 -7.98
CA ILE A 69 -13.37 -6.41 -8.72
C ILE A 69 -13.89 -7.01 -10.03
N ALA A 70 -15.07 -6.58 -10.48
CA ALA A 70 -15.56 -6.89 -11.83
C ALA A 70 -14.63 -6.31 -12.91
N GLU A 71 -14.64 -6.93 -14.10
CA GLU A 71 -13.84 -6.45 -15.25
C GLU A 71 -14.30 -5.07 -15.74
N GLU A 72 -15.60 -4.80 -15.66
CA GLU A 72 -16.19 -3.50 -15.97
C GLU A 72 -16.71 -2.82 -14.70
N LEU A 73 -16.40 -1.54 -14.56
CA LEU A 73 -16.84 -0.70 -13.45
C LEU A 73 -17.63 0.49 -13.95
N GLU A 74 -18.66 0.85 -13.20
CA GLU A 74 -19.32 2.13 -13.38
C GLU A 74 -18.36 3.27 -13.10
N ALA A 75 -18.38 4.29 -13.94
CA ALA A 75 -17.50 5.44 -13.82
C ALA A 75 -18.27 6.76 -13.90
N LYS A 76 -17.94 7.68 -13.00
CA LYS A 76 -18.44 9.06 -13.01
C LYS A 76 -17.37 10.00 -13.53
N ARG A 77 -17.71 10.83 -14.51
CA ARG A 77 -16.81 11.83 -15.11
C ARG A 77 -17.09 13.22 -14.56
N PHE A 78 -16.10 13.82 -13.93
CA PHE A 78 -16.14 15.16 -13.38
C PHE A 78 -15.29 16.09 -14.24
N ARG A 79 -15.89 17.19 -14.69
CA ARG A 79 -15.18 18.25 -15.41
C ARG A 79 -14.60 19.23 -14.41
N THR A 80 -13.31 19.54 -14.52
CA THR A 80 -12.62 20.52 -13.69
C THR A 80 -11.66 21.37 -14.52
N PHE A 81 -11.10 22.41 -13.90
CA PHE A 81 -10.14 23.33 -14.50
C PHE A 81 -8.94 23.48 -13.56
N ASP A 82 -7.73 23.60 -14.12
CA ASP A 82 -6.55 23.95 -13.32
C ASP A 82 -6.41 25.48 -13.16
N ARG A 83 -5.30 25.91 -12.54
CA ARG A 83 -5.00 27.33 -12.31
C ARG A 83 -4.81 28.13 -13.60
N GLU A 84 -4.42 27.47 -14.69
CA GLU A 84 -4.24 28.06 -16.01
C GLU A 84 -5.52 27.98 -16.85
N SER A 85 -6.64 27.57 -16.24
CA SER A 85 -7.92 27.32 -16.91
C SER A 85 -7.85 26.21 -17.99
N ASN A 86 -6.83 25.34 -17.94
CA ASN A 86 -6.85 24.14 -18.77
C ASN A 86 -7.95 23.23 -18.27
N LYS A 87 -8.70 22.67 -19.22
CA LYS A 87 -9.84 21.81 -18.95
C LYS A 87 -9.36 20.37 -18.72
N TRP A 88 -9.80 19.79 -17.61
CA TRP A 88 -9.48 18.43 -17.21
C TRP A 88 -10.76 17.63 -16.96
N TYR A 89 -10.68 16.32 -17.16
CA TYR A 89 -11.72 15.40 -16.76
C TYR A 89 -11.16 14.34 -15.82
N LEU A 90 -11.71 14.30 -14.63
CA LEU A 90 -11.45 13.25 -13.65
C LEU A 90 -12.53 12.18 -13.80
N VAL A 91 -12.13 10.96 -14.14
CA VAL A 91 -13.00 9.79 -14.20
C VAL A 91 -12.79 8.97 -12.95
N VAL A 92 -13.85 8.70 -12.20
CA VAL A 92 -13.82 7.96 -10.94
C VAL A 92 -14.61 6.68 -11.12
N SER A 93 -13.93 5.53 -11.07
CA SER A 93 -14.58 4.21 -11.08
C SER A 93 -15.03 3.83 -9.68
N VAL A 94 -16.23 3.27 -9.57
CA VAL A 94 -16.90 2.97 -8.31
C VAL A 94 -17.19 1.47 -8.23
N PHE A 95 -16.91 0.88 -7.06
CA PHE A 95 -17.25 -0.50 -6.72
C PHE A 95 -17.93 -0.52 -5.35
N ASN A 96 -19.13 -1.09 -5.26
CA ASN A 96 -19.95 -1.10 -4.04
C ASN A 96 -20.05 0.29 -3.38
N GLU A 97 -20.37 1.32 -4.19
CA GLU A 97 -20.45 2.73 -3.78
C GLU A 97 -19.15 3.35 -3.24
N LYS A 98 -18.00 2.65 -3.35
CA LYS A 98 -16.69 3.15 -2.96
C LYS A 98 -15.84 3.50 -4.18
N PRO A 99 -15.11 4.63 -4.17
CA PRO A 99 -14.20 4.96 -5.25
C PRO A 99 -13.00 4.00 -5.19
N VAL A 100 -12.69 3.34 -6.30
CA VAL A 100 -11.59 2.38 -6.38
C VAL A 100 -10.52 2.79 -7.38
N GLU A 101 -10.90 3.48 -8.46
CA GLU A 101 -9.93 3.93 -9.47
C GLU A 101 -10.21 5.36 -9.93
N LEU A 102 -9.13 6.03 -10.32
CA LEU A 102 -9.12 7.41 -10.79
C LEU A 102 -8.31 7.49 -12.07
N PHE A 103 -8.86 8.20 -13.05
CA PHE A 103 -8.17 8.53 -14.29
C PHE A 103 -8.32 10.00 -14.59
N VAL A 104 -7.29 10.59 -15.18
CA VAL A 104 -7.30 11.96 -15.63
C VAL A 104 -7.13 11.99 -17.15
N THR A 105 -7.98 12.75 -17.82
CA THR A 105 -7.89 12.99 -19.26
C THR A 105 -8.00 14.48 -19.54
N SER A 106 -7.45 14.91 -20.67
CA SER A 106 -7.50 16.28 -21.15
C SER A 106 -7.96 16.30 -22.60
N PRO A 107 -8.79 17.26 -23.04
CA PRO A 107 -9.07 17.47 -24.46
C PRO A 107 -7.80 17.79 -25.28
N ARG A 108 -6.72 18.22 -24.63
CA ARG A 108 -5.44 18.60 -25.25
C ARG A 108 -4.35 17.55 -24.99
N GLU A 109 -4.73 16.28 -24.87
CA GLU A 109 -3.78 15.20 -24.57
C GLU A 109 -2.67 15.00 -25.61
N ASN A 110 -2.85 15.52 -26.83
CA ASN A 110 -1.83 15.49 -27.89
C ASN A 110 -0.86 16.68 -27.85
N ASP A 111 -1.07 17.63 -26.94
CA ASP A 111 -0.19 18.79 -26.79
C ASP A 111 1.11 18.36 -26.07
N HIS A 112 2.23 18.43 -26.78
CA HIS A 112 3.55 18.09 -26.24
C HIS A 112 3.90 18.86 -24.96
N ARG A 113 3.42 20.10 -24.81
CA ARG A 113 3.68 20.91 -23.62
C ARG A 113 2.96 20.36 -22.38
N LEU A 114 1.85 19.66 -22.57
CA LEU A 114 1.06 19.09 -21.49
C LEU A 114 1.44 17.64 -21.18
N GLN A 115 2.29 16.97 -21.97
CA GLN A 115 2.65 15.57 -21.76
C GLN A 115 3.33 15.32 -20.42
N SER A 116 4.25 16.18 -19.99
CA SER A 116 4.93 16.05 -18.69
C SER A 116 3.94 16.21 -17.53
N SER A 117 3.08 17.23 -17.58
CA SER A 117 2.01 17.43 -16.60
C SER A 117 1.04 16.25 -16.59
N LEU A 118 0.70 15.71 -17.76
CA LEU A 118 -0.20 14.57 -17.91
C LEU A 118 0.43 13.28 -17.38
N ALA A 119 1.74 13.06 -17.56
CA ALA A 119 2.47 11.93 -16.97
C ALA A 119 2.44 12.01 -15.44
N ASN A 120 2.72 13.19 -14.87
CA ASN A 120 2.67 13.42 -13.42
C ASN A 120 1.26 13.21 -12.85
N LEU A 121 0.23 13.74 -13.51
CA LEU A 121 -1.16 13.57 -13.09
C LEU A 121 -1.62 12.11 -13.24
N THR A 122 -1.17 11.40 -14.28
CA THR A 122 -1.43 9.97 -14.47
C THR A 122 -0.77 9.15 -13.35
N ALA A 123 0.47 9.47 -12.99
CA ALA A 123 1.16 8.82 -11.88
C ALA A 123 0.44 9.05 -10.55
N LEU A 124 0.07 10.30 -10.26
CA LEU A 124 -0.69 10.65 -9.07
C LEU A 124 -2.01 9.87 -8.99
N THR A 125 -2.81 9.89 -10.05
CA THR A 125 -4.11 9.22 -10.07
C THR A 125 -3.99 7.70 -9.94
N ARG A 126 -2.97 7.06 -10.52
CA ARG A 126 -2.71 5.62 -10.33
C ARG A 126 -2.22 5.27 -8.92
N LEU A 127 -1.38 6.10 -8.31
CA LEU A 127 -0.97 5.90 -6.92
C LEU A 127 -2.14 6.08 -5.95
N VAL A 128 -2.99 7.09 -6.18
CA VAL A 128 -4.24 7.25 -5.40
C VAL A 128 -5.16 6.06 -5.63
N SER A 129 -5.28 5.54 -6.85
CA SER A 129 -6.06 4.32 -7.11
C SER A 129 -5.54 3.12 -6.33
N LEU A 130 -4.22 2.90 -6.27
CA LEU A 130 -3.62 1.87 -5.41
C LEU A 130 -4.02 2.04 -3.93
N MET A 131 -3.96 3.28 -3.42
CA MET A 131 -4.37 3.60 -2.05
C MET A 131 -5.85 3.34 -1.81
N LEU A 132 -6.72 3.73 -2.75
CA LEU A 132 -8.17 3.51 -2.65
C LEU A 132 -8.52 2.02 -2.69
N ARG A 133 -7.90 1.26 -3.59
CA ARG A 133 -8.09 -0.21 -3.65
C ARG A 133 -7.59 -0.89 -2.38
N HIS A 134 -6.47 -0.45 -1.84
CA HIS A 134 -6.04 -0.93 -0.53
C HIS A 134 -7.08 -0.64 0.57
N LEU A 135 -7.60 0.58 0.59
CA LEU A 135 -8.54 1.05 1.59
C LEU A 135 -9.87 0.29 1.57
N PHE A 136 -10.43 0.09 0.38
CA PHE A 136 -11.83 -0.29 0.21
C PHE A 136 -12.05 -1.72 -0.25
N ILE A 137 -11.03 -2.40 -0.79
CA ILE A 137 -11.14 -3.79 -1.24
C ILE A 137 -9.99 -4.68 -0.74
N GLY A 138 -9.07 -4.11 0.04
CA GLY A 138 -7.94 -4.83 0.64
C GLY A 138 -6.94 -5.39 -0.34
N GLU A 139 -6.77 -4.69 -1.46
CA GLU A 139 -5.63 -4.96 -2.32
C GLU A 139 -4.33 -4.64 -1.55
N GLN A 140 -3.40 -5.59 -1.51
CA GLN A 140 -2.08 -5.34 -0.96
C GLN A 140 -1.31 -4.36 -1.87
N ILE A 141 -0.74 -3.33 -1.27
CA ILE A 141 0.23 -2.43 -1.90
C ILE A 141 1.61 -3.02 -1.66
N THR A 142 2.32 -3.32 -2.75
CA THR A 142 3.70 -3.79 -2.72
C THR A 142 4.57 -2.84 -3.54
N LEU A 143 5.89 -2.90 -3.33
CA LEU A 143 6.83 -2.04 -4.05
C LEU A 143 6.78 -2.33 -5.57
N GLU A 144 6.67 -3.60 -5.97
CA GLU A 144 6.59 -4.01 -7.38
C GLU A 144 5.36 -3.41 -8.05
N LYS A 145 4.22 -3.37 -7.35
CA LYS A 145 2.99 -2.73 -7.86
C LYS A 145 3.17 -1.23 -8.02
N ILE A 146 3.79 -0.56 -7.06
CA ILE A 146 4.08 0.88 -7.14
C ILE A 146 4.97 1.16 -8.36
N VAL A 147 6.07 0.43 -8.50
CA VAL A 147 7.01 0.57 -9.64
C VAL A 147 6.30 0.30 -10.96
N THR A 148 5.46 -0.75 -11.03
CA THR A 148 4.67 -1.05 -12.22
C THR A 148 3.73 0.09 -12.59
N GLN A 149 3.02 0.69 -11.63
CA GLN A 149 2.12 1.81 -11.91
C GLN A 149 2.87 3.08 -12.32
N LEU A 150 4.04 3.35 -11.73
CA LEU A 150 4.92 4.44 -12.16
C LEU A 150 5.37 4.25 -13.61
N GLY A 151 5.83 3.04 -13.97
CA GLY A 151 6.21 2.71 -15.34
C GLY A 151 5.08 2.89 -16.35
N ARG A 152 3.85 2.45 -16.01
CA ARG A 152 2.69 2.68 -16.87
C ARG A 152 2.36 4.17 -17.04
N SER A 153 2.73 5.02 -16.08
CA SER A 153 2.39 6.44 -16.04
C SER A 153 3.37 7.33 -16.78
N SER A 154 4.58 6.83 -17.00
CA SER A 154 5.54 7.47 -17.88
C SER A 154 4.96 7.56 -19.30
N ARG A 155 5.13 8.72 -19.91
CA ARG A 155 4.77 8.99 -21.31
C ARG A 155 6.00 9.25 -22.16
N GLN A 156 7.14 9.53 -21.54
CA GLN A 156 8.40 9.79 -22.21
C GLN A 156 9.58 9.40 -21.32
N LYS A 157 10.71 9.05 -21.94
CA LYS A 157 11.95 8.75 -21.22
C LYS A 157 12.37 9.95 -20.35
N ASN A 158 12.83 9.68 -19.13
CA ASN A 158 13.27 10.68 -18.16
C ASN A 158 12.18 11.66 -17.69
N ASP A 159 10.89 11.36 -17.87
CA ASP A 159 9.87 12.05 -17.08
C ASP A 159 9.93 11.60 -15.61
N LEU A 160 9.32 12.38 -14.72
CA LEU A 160 9.40 12.11 -13.28
C LEU A 160 8.94 10.68 -12.91
N PRO A 161 7.83 10.14 -13.45
CA PRO A 161 7.46 8.74 -13.20
C PRO A 161 8.56 7.75 -13.62
N ASP A 162 9.19 7.93 -14.78
CA ASP A 162 10.30 7.08 -15.23
C ASP A 162 11.53 7.18 -14.31
N LEU A 163 11.91 8.41 -13.94
CA LEU A 163 13.05 8.64 -13.04
C LEU A 163 12.83 7.98 -11.67
N VAL A 164 11.64 8.16 -11.07
CA VAL A 164 11.31 7.57 -9.77
C VAL A 164 11.25 6.05 -9.88
N LYS A 165 10.64 5.51 -10.96
CA LYS A 165 10.60 4.07 -11.23
C LYS A 165 12.01 3.47 -11.26
N ASN A 166 12.95 4.10 -11.97
CA ASN A 166 14.33 3.62 -12.08
C ASN A 166 15.04 3.65 -10.72
N VAL A 167 14.95 4.76 -9.98
CA VAL A 167 15.55 4.86 -8.63
C VAL A 167 15.00 3.78 -7.70
N LEU A 168 13.68 3.58 -7.68
CA LEU A 168 13.06 2.56 -6.83
C LEU A 168 13.44 1.13 -7.25
N HIS A 169 13.49 0.88 -8.55
CA HIS A 169 13.87 -0.43 -9.08
C HIS A 169 15.33 -0.76 -8.72
N ASP A 170 16.26 0.11 -9.09
CA ASP A 170 17.69 -0.15 -9.02
C ASP A 170 18.22 -0.20 -7.58
N ASN A 171 17.56 0.49 -6.64
CA ASN A 171 18.03 0.58 -5.25
C ASN A 171 17.22 -0.27 -4.25
N TYR A 172 16.05 -0.79 -4.62
CA TYR A 172 15.15 -1.42 -3.65
C TYR A 172 14.44 -2.68 -4.15
N LEU A 173 14.48 -3.00 -5.45
CA LEU A 173 13.93 -4.25 -5.99
C LEU A 173 15.01 -5.28 -6.37
N GLU A 174 16.23 -4.85 -6.72
CA GLU A 174 17.31 -5.78 -7.08
C GLU A 174 17.92 -6.52 -5.88
N ASP A 175 17.85 -5.95 -4.67
CA ASP A 175 18.41 -6.55 -3.45
C ASP A 175 17.64 -7.80 -2.96
N GLU A 176 16.43 -8.08 -3.44
CA GLU A 176 15.68 -9.29 -3.08
C GLU A 176 16.19 -10.57 -3.80
N LYS A 177 17.05 -10.46 -4.81
CA LYS A 177 17.57 -11.63 -5.56
C LYS A 177 18.89 -12.19 -5.01
N THR A 178 19.46 -11.58 -3.98
CA THR A 178 20.81 -11.93 -3.48
C THR A 178 20.85 -12.30 -1.99
N SER A 179 19.71 -12.58 -1.36
CA SER A 179 19.62 -13.05 0.05
C SER A 179 18.85 -14.35 0.22
#